data_AF-D5BTD6-F1
#
_entry.id   AF-D5BTD6-F1
#
_cell.length_a   1.000
_cell.length_b   1.000
_cell.length_c   1.000
_cell.angle_alpha   90.00
_cell.angle_beta   90.00
_cell.angle_gamma   90.00
#
_symmetry.space_group_name_H-M   'P 1'
#
loop_
_entity.id
_entity.type
_entity.pdbx_description
1 polymer ?
#
loop_
_entity_poly.entity_id
_entity_poly.type
_entity_poly.pdbx_seq_one_letter_code
_entity_poly.pdbx_strand_id
1 'polypeptide(L)'
;MKLRWKTKGEMTPFDRSTYSCLVNGNVPEKGIELLHSSEVAMESAARRAYRDKTVVYSDEASQNRPSARTNIETGKTLDKGIQLYRLWFRYLKLALELEEMKVSIVVKNQMEVRNYSLAPKDVIQRMEVEFEKKKKGKKKSEHSGGDREAVWKLKQIERVKVRRSAYKGWDLDQVLNQTFDNWWKTHSHLFEGYAPTFLNSKEDWVDNDDFIYIRIDKTSQRRDIQKFLNEEISVRLKGKTSKKFKISGKSPRVNVIQNNYNALVLTLKGWSPKEILYDNNIYIRKTDDSKFSSRGDGLRPKFSTDKSARNFILKNKMHGVWHLLEVCNGRFGVSPPSK
;
A
#
# COMPACT_ATOMS: atom_id res chain seq x y z
N MET A 1 -12.34 10.02 14.24
CA MET A 1 -12.50 11.24 13.40
C MET A 1 -13.97 11.38 13.03
N LYS A 2 -14.63 12.51 13.34
CA LYS A 2 -16.05 12.70 13.04
C LYS A 2 -16.25 12.95 11.54
N LEU A 3 -17.14 12.20 10.91
CA LEU A 3 -17.55 12.41 9.53
C LEU A 3 -18.28 13.75 9.42
N ARG A 4 -17.89 14.58 8.46
CA ARG A 4 -18.56 15.86 8.17
C ARG A 4 -19.52 15.69 7.00
N TRP A 5 -20.68 16.32 7.13
CA TRP A 5 -21.80 16.18 6.21
C TRP A 5 -22.30 17.58 5.84
N LYS A 6 -22.77 17.73 4.59
CA LYS A 6 -23.35 18.97 4.08
C LYS A 6 -24.55 18.68 3.18
N THR A 7 -25.53 19.57 3.21
CA THR A 7 -26.66 19.61 2.27
C THR A 7 -26.23 20.19 0.92
N LYS A 8 -27.13 20.20 -0.07
CA LYS A 8 -26.84 20.77 -1.40
C LYS A 8 -26.54 22.25 -1.36
N GLY A 9 -27.28 23.00 -0.55
CA GLY A 9 -27.09 24.44 -0.36
C GLY A 9 -25.76 24.78 0.32
N GLU A 10 -25.29 23.93 1.23
CA GLU A 10 -24.08 24.18 2.03
C GLU A 10 -22.75 23.87 1.29
N MET A 11 -22.82 23.18 0.15
CA MET A 11 -21.64 22.76 -0.62
C MET A 11 -20.96 23.96 -1.29
N THR A 12 -19.74 24.27 -0.85
CA THR A 12 -18.92 25.34 -1.44
C THR A 12 -18.22 24.88 -2.73
N PRO A 13 -17.76 25.80 -3.60
CA PRO A 13 -16.91 25.44 -4.74
C PRO A 13 -15.65 24.67 -4.33
N PHE A 14 -15.08 25.00 -3.16
CA PHE A 14 -13.94 24.30 -2.59
C PHE A 14 -14.27 22.83 -2.25
N ASP A 15 -15.43 22.56 -1.67
CA ASP A 15 -15.87 21.19 -1.38
C ASP A 15 -15.96 20.37 -2.68
N ARG A 16 -16.52 20.97 -3.73
CA ARG A 16 -16.73 20.35 -5.04
C ARG A 16 -15.45 20.18 -5.87
N SER A 17 -14.42 20.98 -5.61
CA SER A 17 -13.15 20.94 -6.34
C SER A 17 -12.50 19.54 -6.26
N THR A 18 -11.66 19.18 -7.22
CA THR A 18 -10.91 17.91 -7.16
C THR A 18 -9.47 18.22 -6.77
N TYR A 19 -9.07 17.83 -5.56
CA TYR A 19 -7.68 17.95 -5.08
C TYR A 19 -7.26 16.67 -4.36
N SER A 20 -5.96 16.41 -4.38
CA SER A 20 -5.36 15.19 -3.82
C SER A 20 -4.77 15.40 -2.42
N CYS A 21 -4.28 16.60 -2.14
CA CYS A 21 -3.59 16.96 -0.91
C CYS A 21 -3.72 18.47 -0.66
N LEU A 22 -3.38 18.88 0.56
CA LEU A 22 -3.25 20.27 1.01
C LEU A 22 -1.86 20.45 1.61
N VAL A 23 -1.16 21.51 1.23
CA VAL A 23 0.13 21.92 1.81
C VAL A 23 -0.13 23.15 2.67
N ASN A 24 0.15 23.06 3.98
CA ASN A 24 -0.19 24.13 4.94
C ASN A 24 -1.65 24.60 4.87
N GLY A 25 -2.58 23.72 4.49
CA GLY A 25 -4.01 24.02 4.36
C GLY A 25 -4.45 24.53 2.97
N ASN A 26 -3.53 24.79 2.06
CA ASN A 26 -3.80 25.29 0.71
C ASN A 26 -3.68 24.17 -0.35
N VAL A 27 -4.47 24.27 -1.42
CA VAL A 27 -4.37 23.34 -2.56
C VAL A 27 -3.17 23.76 -3.42
N PRO A 28 -2.18 22.89 -3.68
CA PRO A 28 -1.07 23.22 -4.55
C PRO A 28 -1.53 23.30 -6.02
N GLU A 29 -1.15 24.36 -6.72
CA GLU A 29 -1.59 24.61 -8.12
C GLU A 29 -0.98 23.64 -9.14
N LYS A 30 0.32 23.30 -8.98
CA LYS A 30 1.08 22.47 -9.92
C LYS A 30 1.51 21.12 -9.32
N GLY A 31 0.92 20.72 -8.20
CA GLY A 31 1.37 19.57 -7.41
C GLY A 31 2.51 19.92 -6.44
N ILE A 32 3.11 18.89 -5.86
CA ILE A 32 4.14 18.98 -4.84
C ILE A 32 5.47 18.53 -5.43
N GLU A 33 6.51 19.34 -5.25
CA GLU A 33 7.88 18.97 -5.56
C GLU A 33 8.44 18.08 -4.45
N LEU A 34 8.71 16.82 -4.79
CA LEU A 34 9.33 15.84 -3.88
C LEU A 34 10.84 15.81 -4.20
N LEU A 35 11.66 16.11 -3.21
CA LEU A 35 13.12 16.14 -3.28
C LEU A 35 13.73 14.76 -3.03
N HIS A 36 13.17 14.01 -2.09
CA HIS A 36 13.71 12.74 -1.61
C HIS A 36 13.02 11.53 -2.24
N SER A 37 11.70 11.60 -2.42
CA SER A 37 10.90 10.47 -2.91
C SER A 37 10.67 10.54 -4.42
N SER A 38 11.00 9.45 -5.09
CA SER A 38 10.75 9.28 -6.52
C SER A 38 9.96 8.01 -6.82
N GLU A 39 9.22 8.07 -7.91
CA GLU A 39 8.58 6.96 -8.59
C GLU A 39 9.60 5.93 -9.10
N VAL A 40 9.13 4.71 -9.34
CA VAL A 40 9.98 3.61 -9.84
C VAL A 40 9.57 3.26 -11.27
N ALA A 41 10.37 3.74 -12.21
CA ALA A 41 10.30 3.35 -13.62
C ALA A 41 10.51 1.84 -13.79
N MET A 42 9.93 1.28 -14.85
CA MET A 42 10.24 -0.09 -15.24
C MET A 42 11.70 -0.20 -15.66
N GLU A 43 12.31 -1.34 -15.35
CA GLU A 43 13.71 -1.58 -15.73
C GLU A 43 13.89 -1.61 -17.26
N SER A 44 15.09 -1.29 -17.71
CA SER A 44 15.43 -1.21 -19.14
C SER A 44 15.19 -2.53 -19.87
N ALA A 45 14.85 -2.45 -21.15
CA ALA A 45 14.59 -3.63 -21.99
C ALA A 45 15.78 -4.61 -21.99
N ALA A 46 17.02 -4.09 -22.02
CA ALA A 46 18.24 -4.89 -21.93
C ALA A 46 18.30 -5.73 -20.65
N ARG A 47 17.98 -5.17 -19.49
CA ARG A 47 17.94 -5.92 -18.22
C ARG A 47 16.83 -6.98 -18.18
N ARG A 48 15.69 -6.72 -18.84
CA ARG A 48 14.59 -7.68 -18.93
C ARG A 48 14.87 -8.86 -19.86
N ALA A 49 15.73 -8.69 -20.85
CA ALA A 49 16.03 -9.74 -21.82
C ALA A 49 16.60 -11.00 -21.14
N TYR A 50 17.38 -10.81 -20.08
CA TYR A 50 18.01 -11.88 -19.30
C TYR A 50 17.11 -12.48 -18.21
N ARG A 51 15.86 -12.01 -18.04
CA ARG A 51 14.95 -12.60 -17.05
C ARG A 51 14.36 -13.90 -17.55
N ASP A 52 14.32 -14.86 -16.63
CA ASP A 52 13.49 -16.04 -16.75
C ASP A 52 12.00 -15.64 -16.80
N LYS A 53 11.36 -15.90 -17.95
CA LYS A 53 9.95 -15.56 -18.24
C LYS A 53 9.00 -16.73 -17.95
N THR A 54 9.48 -17.84 -17.40
CA THR A 54 8.70 -19.06 -17.22
C THR A 54 7.82 -19.06 -15.97
N VAL A 55 7.25 -17.90 -15.60
CA VAL A 55 6.30 -17.81 -14.49
C VAL A 55 4.94 -18.39 -14.93
N VAL A 56 4.66 -19.62 -14.51
CA VAL A 56 3.41 -20.33 -14.80
C VAL A 56 2.34 -19.97 -13.77
N TYR A 57 2.73 -19.88 -12.50
CA TYR A 57 1.85 -19.55 -11.39
C TYR A 57 2.30 -18.29 -10.62
N SER A 58 1.37 -17.61 -9.94
CA SER A 58 1.68 -16.34 -9.25
C SER A 58 2.62 -16.48 -8.04
N ASP A 59 2.69 -17.68 -7.46
CA ASP A 59 3.62 -18.08 -6.40
C ASP A 59 5.04 -18.34 -6.93
N GLU A 60 5.21 -18.64 -8.21
CA GLU A 60 6.53 -18.75 -8.88
C GLU A 60 7.15 -17.38 -9.22
N ALA A 61 6.40 -16.29 -9.00
CA ALA A 61 6.89 -14.93 -9.18
C ALA A 61 8.18 -14.71 -8.36
N SER A 62 9.16 -14.03 -8.96
CA SER A 62 10.50 -13.83 -8.38
C SER A 62 10.51 -13.35 -6.93
N GLN A 63 9.54 -12.54 -6.54
CA GLN A 63 9.32 -12.02 -5.18
C GLN A 63 9.00 -13.08 -4.11
N ASN A 64 8.53 -14.25 -4.53
CA ASN A 64 8.14 -15.37 -3.66
C ASN A 64 9.21 -16.48 -3.63
N ARG A 65 10.23 -16.40 -4.50
CA ARG A 65 11.33 -17.38 -4.54
C ARG A 65 12.14 -17.33 -3.24
N PRO A 66 12.68 -18.46 -2.76
CA PRO A 66 13.53 -18.49 -1.57
C PRO A 66 14.71 -17.50 -1.64
N SER A 67 15.31 -17.34 -2.83
CA SER A 67 16.40 -16.39 -3.05
C SER A 67 16.03 -14.93 -2.78
N ALA A 68 14.75 -14.55 -2.91
CA ALA A 68 14.28 -13.20 -2.55
C ALA A 68 14.18 -13.00 -1.04
N ARG A 69 14.23 -14.07 -0.26
CA ARG A 69 14.12 -14.07 1.20
C ARG A 69 15.45 -14.31 1.90
N THR A 70 16.49 -14.74 1.20
CA THR A 70 17.81 -14.99 1.78
C THR A 70 18.71 -13.78 1.55
N ASN A 71 19.32 -13.27 2.61
CA ASN A 71 20.43 -12.34 2.48
C ASN A 71 21.72 -13.13 2.22
N ILE A 72 22.39 -12.85 1.10
CA ILE A 72 23.62 -13.54 0.69
C ILE A 72 24.80 -13.17 1.61
N GLU A 73 24.84 -11.93 2.10
CA GLU A 73 25.95 -11.43 2.93
C GLU A 73 25.90 -12.02 4.34
N THR A 74 24.70 -12.14 4.92
CA THR A 74 24.54 -12.61 6.31
C THR A 74 24.11 -14.07 6.41
N GLY A 75 23.69 -14.70 5.31
CA GLY A 75 23.09 -16.05 5.29
C GLY A 75 21.71 -16.14 5.98
N LYS A 76 21.18 -15.01 6.48
CA LYS A 76 19.92 -14.96 7.24
C LYS A 76 18.70 -14.86 6.33
N THR A 77 17.53 -15.14 6.89
CA THR A 77 16.27 -15.19 6.15
C THR A 77 15.24 -14.15 6.60
N LEU A 78 14.49 -13.66 5.61
CA LEU A 78 13.37 -12.73 5.74
C LEU A 78 12.04 -13.49 5.75
N ASP A 79 11.03 -12.87 6.39
CA ASP A 79 9.67 -13.43 6.41
C ASP A 79 9.02 -13.37 5.02
N LYS A 80 9.25 -12.28 4.28
CA LYS A 80 8.79 -12.08 2.89
C LYS A 80 9.94 -11.64 1.99
N GLY A 81 9.68 -11.55 0.68
CA GLY A 81 10.69 -11.10 -0.28
C GLY A 81 11.19 -9.68 0.01
N ILE A 82 12.49 -9.46 -0.20
CA ILE A 82 13.21 -8.18 0.01
C ILE A 82 12.54 -6.98 -0.66
N GLN A 83 11.84 -7.20 -1.79
CA GLN A 83 11.17 -6.14 -2.53
C GLN A 83 10.06 -5.46 -1.71
N LEU A 84 9.40 -6.19 -0.80
CA LEU A 84 8.38 -5.60 0.06
C LEU A 84 8.99 -4.71 1.14
N TYR A 85 10.11 -5.10 1.73
CA TYR A 85 10.83 -4.24 2.68
C TYR A 85 11.37 -2.98 2.00
N ARG A 86 11.85 -3.09 0.75
CA ARG A 86 12.22 -1.94 -0.08
C ARG A 86 11.03 -1.01 -0.33
N LEU A 87 9.82 -1.54 -0.55
CA LEU A 87 8.61 -0.73 -0.68
C LEU A 87 8.22 -0.08 0.65
N TRP A 88 8.32 -0.79 1.77
CA TRP A 88 8.08 -0.22 3.10
C TRP A 88 9.00 0.99 3.35
N PHE A 89 10.30 0.83 3.09
CA PHE A 89 11.27 1.93 3.16
C PHE A 89 10.87 3.12 2.30
N ARG A 90 10.44 2.90 1.04
CA ARG A 90 10.00 3.97 0.13
C ARG A 90 8.76 4.71 0.63
N TYR A 91 7.76 3.99 1.11
CA TYR A 91 6.58 4.63 1.71
C TYR A 91 6.95 5.41 2.97
N LEU A 92 7.88 4.91 3.78
CA LEU A 92 8.31 5.60 5.00
C LEU A 92 9.06 6.88 4.66
N LYS A 93 9.97 6.82 3.69
CA LYS A 93 10.68 7.98 3.14
C LYS A 93 9.70 9.04 2.63
N LEU A 94 8.70 8.63 1.85
CA LEU A 94 7.63 9.52 1.40
C LEU A 94 6.83 10.10 2.57
N ALA A 95 6.51 9.30 3.59
CA ALA A 95 5.77 9.79 4.75
C ALA A 95 6.54 10.84 5.55
N LEU A 96 7.85 10.66 5.74
CA LEU A 96 8.72 11.62 6.43
C LEU A 96 8.83 12.93 5.65
N GLU A 97 9.05 12.85 4.34
CA GLU A 97 9.11 14.03 3.47
C GLU A 97 7.79 14.82 3.47
N LEU A 98 6.65 14.12 3.34
CA LEU A 98 5.33 14.76 3.41
C LEU A 98 5.02 15.36 4.80
N GLU A 99 5.57 14.77 5.87
CA GLU A 99 5.46 15.30 7.22
C GLU A 99 6.25 16.61 7.39
N GLU A 100 7.48 16.68 6.87
CA GLU A 100 8.31 17.92 6.86
C GLU A 100 7.61 19.04 6.09
N MET A 101 7.01 18.71 4.95
CA MET A 101 6.23 19.64 4.12
C MET A 101 4.84 19.97 4.70
N LYS A 102 4.47 19.39 5.85
CA LYS A 102 3.17 19.58 6.53
C LYS A 102 1.96 19.27 5.64
N VAL A 103 2.06 18.22 4.84
CA VAL A 103 1.03 17.81 3.89
C VAL A 103 -0.13 17.10 4.58
N SER A 104 -1.35 17.43 4.17
CA SER A 104 -2.57 16.71 4.52
C SER A 104 -3.15 16.04 3.28
N ILE A 105 -3.37 14.72 3.33
CA ILE A 105 -3.82 13.92 2.20
C ILE A 105 -5.32 13.61 2.29
N VAL A 106 -5.98 13.58 1.14
CA VAL A 106 -7.37 13.11 1.03
C VAL A 106 -7.41 11.58 1.11
N VAL A 107 -7.96 11.06 2.21
CA VAL A 107 -8.09 9.61 2.50
C VAL A 107 -9.39 9.04 1.96
N LYS A 108 -10.45 9.85 1.91
CA LYS A 108 -11.72 9.48 1.26
C LYS A 108 -12.25 10.68 0.50
N ASN A 109 -12.62 10.46 -0.75
CA ASN A 109 -13.28 11.48 -1.56
C ASN A 109 -14.69 11.74 -1.04
N GLN A 110 -15.21 12.92 -1.40
CA GLN A 110 -16.61 13.24 -1.17
C GLN A 110 -17.52 12.22 -1.86
N MET A 111 -18.66 11.94 -1.25
CA MET A 111 -19.63 10.99 -1.77
C MET A 111 -21.03 11.55 -1.57
N GLU A 112 -21.82 11.57 -2.65
CA GLU A 112 -23.25 11.78 -2.56
C GLU A 112 -23.90 10.52 -1.95
N VAL A 113 -24.67 10.72 -0.90
CA VAL A 113 -25.33 9.63 -0.19
C VAL A 113 -26.73 9.43 -0.76
N ARG A 114 -26.92 8.28 -1.41
CA ARG A 114 -28.24 7.87 -1.95
C ARG A 114 -29.14 7.26 -0.88
N ASN A 115 -28.54 6.64 0.15
CA ASN A 115 -29.28 6.04 1.26
C ASN A 115 -29.19 6.95 2.51
N TYR A 116 -30.22 7.76 2.71
CA TYR A 116 -30.27 8.77 3.77
C TYR A 116 -30.27 8.19 5.19
N SER A 117 -30.58 6.90 5.38
CA SER A 117 -30.49 6.26 6.71
C SER A 117 -29.06 6.23 7.29
N LEU A 118 -28.04 6.42 6.45
CA LEU A 118 -26.64 6.51 6.85
C LEU A 118 -26.22 7.93 7.26
N ALA A 119 -27.06 8.94 7.01
CA ALA A 119 -26.78 10.33 7.34
C ALA A 119 -27.28 10.67 8.76
N PRO A 120 -26.60 11.58 9.48
CA PRO A 120 -27.11 12.10 10.75
C PRO A 120 -28.49 12.75 10.61
N LYS A 121 -29.36 12.54 11.62
CA LYS A 121 -30.75 13.04 11.62
C LYS A 121 -30.84 14.57 11.44
N ASP A 122 -29.90 15.32 12.02
CA ASP A 122 -29.85 16.78 11.91
C ASP A 122 -29.58 17.26 10.48
N VAL A 123 -28.80 16.51 9.70
CA VAL A 123 -28.49 16.85 8.31
C VAL A 123 -29.69 16.57 7.42
N ILE A 124 -30.41 15.48 7.69
CA ILE A 124 -31.64 15.12 6.97
C ILE A 124 -32.70 16.20 7.17
N GLN A 125 -32.93 16.62 8.42
CA GLN A 125 -33.91 17.65 8.74
C GLN A 125 -33.58 18.99 8.04
N ARG A 126 -32.31 19.41 8.01
CA ARG A 126 -31.89 20.61 7.27
C ARG A 126 -32.12 20.49 5.77
N MET A 127 -31.83 19.32 5.20
CA MET A 127 -32.05 19.02 3.79
C MET A 127 -33.55 19.04 3.43
N GLU A 128 -34.43 18.54 4.29
CA GLU A 128 -35.89 18.60 4.11
C GLU A 128 -36.41 20.05 4.11
N VAL A 129 -35.92 20.88 5.04
CA VAL A 129 -36.26 22.32 5.10
C VAL A 129 -35.79 23.06 3.84
N GLU A 130 -34.59 22.78 3.33
CA GLU A 130 -34.09 23.35 2.07
C GLU A 130 -34.97 22.95 0.88
N PHE A 131 -35.38 21.68 0.83
CA PHE A 131 -36.26 21.16 -0.22
C PHE A 131 -37.64 21.83 -0.21
N GLU A 132 -38.27 21.96 0.96
CA GLU A 132 -39.58 22.60 1.11
C GLU A 132 -39.56 24.07 0.70
N LYS A 133 -38.52 24.82 1.10
CA LYS A 133 -38.34 26.23 0.69
C LYS A 133 -38.29 26.37 -0.83
N LYS A 134 -37.60 25.46 -1.50
CA LYS A 134 -37.47 25.46 -2.96
C LYS A 134 -38.75 25.07 -3.68
N LYS A 135 -39.56 24.19 -3.06
CA LYS A 135 -40.87 23.78 -3.59
C LYS A 135 -41.90 24.91 -3.51
N LYS A 136 -41.87 25.73 -2.46
CA LYS A 136 -42.81 26.85 -2.24
C LYS A 136 -42.84 27.91 -3.35
N GLY A 137 -41.86 27.94 -4.26
CA GLY A 137 -41.79 28.89 -5.37
C GLY A 137 -42.04 28.31 -6.78
N LYS A 138 -42.37 27.02 -6.92
CA LYS A 138 -42.53 26.36 -8.23
C LYS A 138 -43.98 26.20 -8.66
N LYS A 139 -44.26 26.37 -9.95
CA LYS A 139 -45.57 26.07 -10.54
C LYS A 139 -45.80 24.55 -10.59
N LYS A 140 -47.07 24.12 -10.61
CA LYS A 140 -47.47 22.69 -10.59
C LYS A 140 -46.89 21.87 -11.76
N SER A 141 -46.50 22.52 -12.86
CA SER A 141 -45.86 21.94 -14.05
C SER A 141 -44.33 21.90 -13.98
N GLU A 142 -43.70 22.56 -13.01
CA GLU A 142 -42.24 22.61 -12.88
C GLU A 142 -41.75 21.52 -11.92
N HIS A 143 -41.03 20.54 -12.46
CA HIS A 143 -40.42 19.51 -11.63
C HIS A 143 -39.33 20.11 -10.73
N SER A 144 -39.38 19.79 -9.43
CA SER A 144 -38.36 20.12 -8.44
C SER A 144 -37.06 19.30 -8.60
N GLY A 145 -37.05 18.31 -9.49
CA GLY A 145 -35.93 17.40 -9.71
C GLY A 145 -35.83 16.38 -8.58
N GLY A 146 -36.84 15.50 -8.49
CA GLY A 146 -36.95 14.43 -7.49
C GLY A 146 -37.74 14.81 -6.22
N ASP A 147 -37.97 13.81 -5.36
CA ASP A 147 -38.69 13.94 -4.09
C ASP A 147 -37.85 14.55 -2.96
N ARG A 148 -36.53 14.62 -3.13
CA ARG A 148 -35.55 15.02 -2.09
C ARG A 148 -34.31 15.69 -2.71
N GLU A 149 -33.70 16.64 -2.00
CA GLU A 149 -32.34 17.10 -2.27
C GLU A 149 -31.25 16.12 -1.80
N ALA A 150 -30.10 16.15 -2.46
CA ALA A 150 -28.97 15.28 -2.15
C ALA A 150 -28.19 15.73 -0.89
N VAL A 151 -27.58 14.77 -0.19
CA VAL A 151 -26.68 14.99 0.93
C VAL A 151 -25.28 14.49 0.58
N TRP A 152 -24.24 15.26 0.92
CA TRP A 152 -22.85 14.89 0.69
C TRP A 152 -22.13 14.57 1.99
N LYS A 153 -21.39 13.47 1.94
CA LYS A 153 -20.31 13.17 2.86
C LYS A 153 -19.05 13.85 2.36
N LEU A 154 -18.48 14.74 3.17
CA LEU A 154 -17.30 15.51 2.79
C LEU A 154 -16.04 14.65 2.73
N LYS A 155 -15.00 15.20 2.08
CA LYS A 155 -13.68 14.57 2.00
C LYS A 155 -13.12 14.35 3.40
N GLN A 156 -12.58 13.15 3.63
CA GLN A 156 -11.79 12.87 4.83
C GLN A 156 -10.34 13.21 4.52
N ILE A 157 -9.79 14.19 5.24
CA ILE A 157 -8.43 14.68 5.06
C ILE A 157 -7.66 14.38 6.33
N GLU A 158 -6.50 13.73 6.21
CA GLU A 158 -5.64 13.40 7.34
C GLU A 158 -4.25 13.98 7.12
N ARG A 159 -3.70 14.57 8.19
CA ARG A 159 -2.32 15.06 8.18
C ARG A 159 -1.37 13.87 8.21
N VAL A 160 -0.39 13.85 7.33
CA VAL A 160 0.66 12.82 7.34
C VAL A 160 1.53 13.04 8.57
N LYS A 161 1.65 12.02 9.41
CA LYS A 161 2.45 12.06 10.64
C LYS A 161 2.98 10.68 10.95
N VAL A 162 4.30 10.52 10.97
CA VAL A 162 4.93 9.23 11.27
C VAL A 162 4.99 9.02 12.77
N ARG A 163 4.51 7.86 13.24
CA ARG A 163 4.66 7.43 14.62
C ARG A 163 6.10 6.97 14.87
N ARG A 164 6.99 7.90 15.24
CA ARG A 164 8.42 7.63 15.51
C ARG A 164 8.66 6.47 16.49
N SER A 165 7.79 6.31 17.50
CA SER A 165 7.89 5.20 18.47
C SER A 165 7.78 3.82 17.84
N ALA A 166 7.14 3.69 16.67
CA ALA A 166 6.97 2.42 15.98
C ALA A 166 8.21 2.03 15.15
N TYR A 167 9.13 2.97 14.90
CA TYR A 167 10.32 2.78 14.07
C TYR A 167 11.63 2.81 14.89
N LYS A 168 11.58 2.28 16.11
CA LYS A 168 12.76 2.24 16.98
C LYS A 168 13.89 1.44 16.30
N GLY A 169 15.05 2.08 16.17
CA GLY A 169 16.25 1.48 15.55
C GLY A 169 16.32 1.60 14.03
N TRP A 170 15.36 2.25 13.36
CA TRP A 170 15.43 2.47 11.90
C TRP A 170 16.28 3.68 11.49
N ASP A 171 16.66 4.54 12.43
CA ASP A 171 17.35 5.81 12.16
C ASP A 171 16.64 6.63 11.06
N LEU A 172 15.48 7.21 11.40
CA LEU A 172 14.57 7.86 10.44
C LEU A 172 15.25 8.96 9.60
N ASP A 173 16.26 9.64 10.15
CA ASP A 173 17.02 10.66 9.43
C ASP A 173 17.85 10.04 8.29
N GLN A 174 18.35 8.82 8.48
CA GLN A 174 19.00 8.04 7.43
C GLN A 174 18.00 7.56 6.39
N VAL A 175 16.79 7.16 6.79
CA VAL A 175 15.73 6.74 5.85
C VAL A 175 15.39 7.87 4.86
N LEU A 176 15.29 9.11 5.36
CA LEU A 176 14.98 10.26 4.52
C LEU A 176 16.10 10.56 3.51
N ASN A 177 17.37 10.42 3.92
CA ASN A 177 18.50 10.88 3.11
C ASN A 177 19.18 9.77 2.29
N GLN A 178 19.19 8.53 2.76
CA GLN A 178 19.89 7.42 2.11
C GLN A 178 19.02 6.64 1.12
N THR A 179 19.68 5.81 0.30
CA THR A 179 19.02 4.77 -0.49
C THR A 179 18.75 3.55 0.38
N PHE A 180 17.75 2.74 -0.01
CA PHE A 180 17.44 1.49 0.68
C PHE A 180 18.67 0.58 0.79
N ASP A 181 19.45 0.45 -0.28
CA ASP A 181 20.59 -0.48 -0.33
C ASP A 181 21.71 -0.08 0.63
N ASN A 182 21.97 1.22 0.80
CA ASN A 182 22.96 1.71 1.77
C ASN A 182 22.46 1.54 3.21
N TRP A 183 21.21 1.91 3.46
CA TRP A 183 20.59 1.76 4.78
C TRP A 183 20.48 0.29 5.21
N TRP A 184 20.18 -0.61 4.26
CA TRP A 184 20.00 -2.04 4.52
C TRP A 184 21.27 -2.71 5.07
N LYS A 185 22.46 -2.31 4.62
CA LYS A 185 23.73 -2.90 5.07
C LYS A 185 23.91 -2.85 6.59
N THR A 186 23.48 -1.78 7.23
CA THR A 186 23.59 -1.59 8.68
C THR A 186 22.33 -2.02 9.44
N HIS A 187 21.17 -2.07 8.78
CA HIS A 187 19.86 -2.27 9.41
C HIS A 187 19.17 -3.60 9.09
N SER A 188 19.75 -4.47 8.25
CA SER A 188 19.11 -5.73 7.83
C SER A 188 18.76 -6.65 9.00
N HIS A 189 19.58 -6.61 10.06
CA HIS A 189 19.39 -7.35 11.30
C HIS A 189 18.04 -7.10 11.99
N LEU A 190 17.36 -5.98 11.69
CA LEU A 190 16.03 -5.65 12.22
C LEU A 190 14.90 -6.50 11.61
N PHE A 191 15.14 -7.08 10.43
CA PHE A 191 14.16 -7.81 9.62
C PHE A 191 14.51 -9.29 9.47
N GLU A 192 15.80 -9.59 9.58
CA GLU A 192 16.34 -10.92 9.43
C GLU A 192 16.03 -11.81 10.62
N GLY A 193 16.07 -13.11 10.36
CA GLY A 193 16.26 -14.09 11.41
C GLY A 193 16.99 -15.29 10.86
N TYR A 194 17.08 -16.31 11.67
CA TYR A 194 17.95 -17.43 11.39
C TYR A 194 17.37 -18.33 10.29
N ALA A 195 18.24 -18.74 9.37
CA ALA A 195 17.95 -19.83 8.44
C ALA A 195 18.11 -21.17 9.17
N PRO A 196 17.41 -22.24 8.78
CA PRO A 196 17.75 -23.58 9.24
C PRO A 196 19.19 -23.94 8.83
N THR A 197 20.00 -24.36 9.79
CA THR A 197 21.39 -24.75 9.59
C THR A 197 21.67 -26.12 10.21
N PHE A 198 22.65 -26.85 9.66
CA PHE A 198 23.16 -28.05 10.31
C PHE A 198 24.07 -27.65 11.47
N LEU A 199 23.92 -28.34 12.59
CA LEU A 199 24.87 -28.32 13.70
C LEU A 199 25.76 -29.55 13.56
N ASN A 200 27.04 -29.34 13.28
CA ASN A 200 27.98 -30.43 13.04
C ASN A 200 28.73 -30.85 14.32
N SER A 201 28.77 -29.98 15.31
CA SER A 201 29.45 -30.21 16.59
C SER A 201 28.58 -29.77 17.77
N LYS A 202 28.92 -30.21 18.98
CA LYS A 202 28.20 -29.81 20.20
C LYS A 202 28.61 -28.41 20.65
N GLU A 203 29.80 -27.98 20.26
CA GLU A 203 30.38 -26.67 20.52
C GLU A 203 29.64 -25.56 19.78
N ASP A 204 29.00 -25.87 18.65
CA ASP A 204 28.15 -24.94 17.89
C ASP A 204 26.79 -24.68 18.56
N TRP A 205 26.51 -25.34 19.70
CA TRP A 205 25.25 -25.19 20.42
C TRP A 205 25.16 -23.83 21.12
N VAL A 206 24.08 -23.09 20.85
CA VAL A 206 23.84 -21.76 21.43
C VAL A 206 22.57 -21.79 22.27
N ASP A 207 22.67 -21.59 23.57
CA ASP A 207 21.49 -21.52 24.43
C ASP A 207 20.73 -20.20 24.18
N ASN A 208 19.67 -20.28 23.38
CA ASN A 208 18.86 -19.14 22.97
C ASN A 208 17.43 -19.59 22.64
N ASP A 209 16.46 -18.94 23.27
CA ASP A 209 15.02 -19.19 23.17
C ASP A 209 14.46 -19.08 21.73
N ASP A 210 15.15 -18.40 20.81
CA ASP A 210 14.74 -18.28 19.41
C ASP A 210 15.03 -19.54 18.57
N PHE A 211 15.75 -20.55 19.12
CA PHE A 211 16.11 -21.79 18.42
C PHE A 211 15.39 -23.02 18.95
N ILE A 212 15.11 -23.96 18.05
CA ILE A 212 14.61 -25.30 18.38
C ILE A 212 15.65 -26.31 17.93
N TYR A 213 16.15 -27.11 18.87
CA TYR A 213 17.11 -28.18 18.60
C TYR A 213 16.38 -29.49 18.35
N ILE A 214 16.77 -30.18 17.26
CA ILE A 214 16.08 -31.37 16.78
C ILE A 214 17.12 -32.43 16.44
N ARG A 215 16.96 -33.63 17.00
CA ARG A 215 17.71 -34.82 16.56
C ARG A 215 16.86 -35.60 15.57
N ILE A 216 17.46 -36.01 14.46
CA ILE A 216 16.83 -36.89 13.47
C ILE A 216 17.77 -38.06 13.25
N ASP A 217 17.27 -39.29 13.45
CA ASP A 217 18.03 -40.50 13.13
C ASP A 217 18.19 -40.59 11.61
N LYS A 218 19.44 -40.78 11.14
CA LYS A 218 19.79 -40.87 9.72
C LYS A 218 19.08 -42.02 8.99
N THR A 219 18.64 -43.03 9.72
CA THR A 219 17.90 -44.20 9.18
C THR A 219 16.39 -43.95 9.06
N SER A 220 15.89 -42.84 9.60
CA SER A 220 14.45 -42.53 9.60
C SER A 220 13.90 -42.36 8.19
N GLN A 221 12.68 -42.86 7.97
CA GLN A 221 11.97 -42.68 6.72
C GLN A 221 11.56 -41.21 6.55
N ARG A 222 11.75 -40.67 5.34
CA ARG A 222 11.41 -39.27 5.01
C ARG A 222 9.96 -38.91 5.35
N ARG A 223 9.03 -39.84 5.20
CA ARG A 223 7.60 -39.62 5.51
C ARG A 223 7.37 -39.33 6.99
N ASP A 224 8.05 -40.06 7.87
CA ASP A 224 7.91 -39.89 9.31
C ASP A 224 8.55 -38.57 9.77
N ILE A 225 9.69 -38.20 9.19
CA ILE A 225 10.32 -36.89 9.41
C ILE A 225 9.36 -35.77 8.98
N GLN A 226 8.73 -35.89 7.82
CA GLN A 226 7.77 -34.89 7.33
C GLN A 226 6.54 -34.78 8.24
N LYS A 227 6.04 -35.91 8.75
CA LYS A 227 4.94 -35.95 9.70
C LYS A 227 5.30 -35.22 11.00
N PHE A 228 6.48 -35.52 11.57
CA PHE A 228 7.00 -34.84 12.75
C PHE A 228 7.17 -33.33 12.55
N LEU A 229 7.68 -32.90 11.38
CA LEU A 229 7.77 -31.47 11.01
C LEU A 229 6.40 -30.78 11.01
N ASN A 230 5.38 -31.44 10.48
CA ASN A 230 4.04 -30.87 10.34
C ASN A 230 3.26 -30.88 11.66
N GLU A 231 3.35 -31.94 12.47
CA GLU A 231 2.53 -32.12 13.67
C GLU A 231 3.15 -31.48 14.91
N GLU A 232 4.45 -31.67 15.13
CA GLU A 232 5.12 -31.25 16.37
C GLU A 232 5.85 -29.92 16.20
N ILE A 233 6.69 -29.81 15.17
CA ILE A 233 7.54 -28.63 14.98
C ILE A 233 6.69 -27.41 14.59
N SER A 234 5.69 -27.60 13.73
CA SER A 234 4.81 -26.50 13.30
C SER A 234 4.07 -25.83 14.47
N VAL A 235 3.73 -26.59 15.52
CA VAL A 235 3.07 -26.08 16.73
C VAL A 235 4.04 -25.20 17.52
N ARG A 236 5.29 -25.64 17.69
CA ARG A 236 6.33 -24.89 18.41
C ARG A 236 6.76 -23.62 17.66
N LEU A 237 6.79 -23.66 16.32
CA LEU A 237 7.12 -22.51 15.47
C LEU A 237 6.06 -21.40 15.49
N LYS A 238 4.84 -21.64 15.99
CA LYS A 238 3.78 -20.61 16.12
C LYS A 238 4.05 -19.61 17.26
N GLY A 239 5.11 -19.80 18.04
CA GLY A 239 5.53 -18.89 19.12
C GLY A 239 5.85 -17.46 18.64
N LYS A 240 5.85 -16.51 19.59
CA LYS A 240 6.17 -15.10 19.35
C LYS A 240 7.64 -14.95 18.95
N THR A 241 7.93 -14.99 17.66
CA THR A 241 9.28 -14.66 17.16
C THR A 241 9.59 -13.19 17.42
N SER A 242 10.78 -12.92 17.95
CA SER A 242 11.30 -11.61 18.39
C SER A 242 11.49 -10.55 17.27
N LYS A 243 11.26 -10.90 16.00
CA LYS A 243 11.50 -10.00 14.85
C LYS A 243 10.63 -8.74 14.95
N LYS A 244 11.29 -7.59 15.16
CA LYS A 244 10.66 -6.29 15.44
C LYS A 244 9.87 -5.73 14.25
N PHE A 245 10.18 -6.15 13.02
CA PHE A 245 9.52 -5.62 11.80
C PHE A 245 9.09 -6.73 10.83
N LYS A 246 7.90 -7.29 11.05
CA LYS A 246 7.26 -8.26 10.14
C LYS A 246 6.24 -7.58 9.22
N ILE A 247 6.13 -8.09 8.01
CA ILE A 247 5.09 -7.66 7.06
C ILE A 247 3.76 -8.26 7.51
N SER A 248 2.80 -7.39 7.77
CA SER A 248 1.51 -7.76 8.38
C SER A 248 0.53 -8.41 7.38
N GLY A 249 0.78 -8.23 6.08
CA GLY A 249 -0.03 -8.83 5.01
C GLY A 249 0.12 -10.34 4.88
N LYS A 250 -1.01 -11.04 4.67
CA LYS A 250 -1.01 -12.49 4.38
C LYS A 250 -0.25 -12.80 3.07
N SER A 251 -0.63 -12.13 1.98
CA SER A 251 -0.06 -12.34 0.63
C SER A 251 0.04 -11.03 -0.17
N PRO A 252 0.84 -10.06 0.30
CA PRO A 252 1.01 -8.78 -0.40
C PRO A 252 1.70 -8.98 -1.76
N ARG A 253 1.10 -8.41 -2.81
CA ARG A 253 1.63 -8.49 -4.18
C ARG A 253 2.51 -7.27 -4.47
N VAL A 254 3.81 -7.47 -4.69
CA VAL A 254 4.78 -6.37 -4.86
C VAL A 254 4.38 -5.45 -6.01
N ASN A 255 4.08 -5.98 -7.19
CA ASN A 255 3.71 -5.17 -8.36
C ASN A 255 2.46 -4.32 -8.11
N VAL A 256 1.49 -4.83 -7.36
CA VAL A 256 0.29 -4.06 -6.98
C VAL A 256 0.67 -2.90 -6.06
N ILE A 257 1.45 -3.16 -5.02
CA ILE A 257 1.86 -2.13 -4.06
C ILE A 257 2.80 -1.10 -4.70
N GLN A 258 3.65 -1.52 -5.64
CA GLN A 258 4.50 -0.65 -6.46
C GLN A 258 3.67 0.28 -7.36
N ASN A 259 2.65 -0.25 -8.04
CA ASN A 259 1.72 0.56 -8.83
C ASN A 259 0.96 1.55 -7.93
N ASN A 260 0.52 1.12 -6.74
CA ASN A 260 -0.10 1.99 -5.74
C ASN A 260 0.81 3.16 -5.34
N TYR A 261 2.10 2.86 -5.09
CA TYR A 261 3.11 3.84 -4.71
C TYR A 261 3.35 4.84 -5.84
N ASN A 262 3.61 4.35 -7.05
CA ASN A 262 3.86 5.19 -8.22
C ASN A 262 2.65 6.08 -8.55
N ALA A 263 1.43 5.53 -8.50
CA ALA A 263 0.21 6.30 -8.72
C ALA A 263 0.05 7.41 -7.67
N LEU A 264 0.38 7.15 -6.40
CA LEU A 264 0.36 8.16 -5.35
C LEU A 264 1.39 9.27 -5.63
N VAL A 265 2.67 8.92 -5.79
CA VAL A 265 3.77 9.88 -5.99
C VAL A 265 3.53 10.77 -7.20
N LEU A 266 3.21 10.18 -8.35
CA LEU A 266 2.99 10.95 -9.58
C LEU A 266 1.74 11.85 -9.48
N THR A 267 0.68 11.38 -8.81
CA THR A 267 -0.50 12.23 -8.57
C THR A 267 -0.15 13.39 -7.63
N LEU A 268 0.73 13.20 -6.65
CA LEU A 268 1.20 14.28 -5.77
C LEU A 268 2.03 15.29 -6.55
N LYS A 269 2.85 14.84 -7.52
CA LYS A 269 3.59 15.69 -8.47
C LYS A 269 2.71 16.40 -9.51
N GLY A 270 1.38 16.25 -9.44
CA GLY A 270 0.45 16.95 -10.33
C GLY A 270 0.14 16.24 -11.65
N TRP A 271 0.63 15.02 -11.87
CA TRP A 271 0.40 14.29 -13.12
C TRP A 271 -1.05 13.82 -13.23
N SER A 272 -1.60 13.91 -14.44
CA SER A 272 -2.92 13.39 -14.78
C SER A 272 -2.90 11.86 -14.87
N PRO A 273 -4.06 11.19 -14.65
CA PRO A 273 -4.16 9.74 -14.81
C PRO A 273 -3.72 9.21 -16.18
N LYS A 274 -3.90 10.02 -17.24
CA LYS A 274 -3.52 9.64 -18.61
C LYS A 274 -1.99 9.66 -18.77
N GLU A 275 -1.33 10.72 -18.29
CA GLU A 275 0.14 10.82 -18.30
C GLU A 275 0.76 9.66 -17.52
N ILE A 276 0.27 9.40 -16.29
CA ILE A 276 0.77 8.30 -15.45
C ILE A 276 0.68 6.94 -16.15
N LEU A 277 -0.42 6.68 -16.86
CA LEU A 277 -0.68 5.38 -17.45
C LEU A 277 0.14 5.13 -18.71
N TYR A 278 0.34 6.17 -19.54
CA TYR A 278 0.95 6.03 -20.88
C TYR A 278 2.39 6.54 -20.96
N ASP A 279 2.98 7.03 -19.86
CA ASP A 279 4.38 7.47 -19.83
C ASP A 279 5.37 6.37 -20.26
N ASN A 280 6.38 6.75 -21.04
CA ASN A 280 7.40 5.85 -21.61
C ASN A 280 8.17 5.02 -20.57
N ASN A 281 8.27 5.49 -19.33
CA ASN A 281 8.96 4.79 -18.24
C ASN A 281 8.14 3.65 -17.62
N ILE A 282 6.88 3.47 -18.03
CA ILE A 282 5.99 2.38 -17.59
C ILE A 282 5.90 2.30 -16.06
N TYR A 283 5.47 3.40 -15.44
CA TYR A 283 5.27 3.46 -13.99
C TYR A 283 4.17 2.51 -13.50
N ILE A 284 3.18 2.24 -14.34
CA ILE A 284 2.06 1.35 -14.06
C ILE A 284 2.21 0.08 -14.88
N ARG A 285 2.37 -1.04 -14.18
CA ARG A 285 2.76 -2.33 -14.75
C ARG A 285 1.61 -3.31 -14.69
N LYS A 286 1.61 -4.33 -15.54
CA LYS A 286 0.76 -5.50 -15.33
C LYS A 286 1.08 -6.14 -13.97
N THR A 287 0.04 -6.60 -13.27
CA THR A 287 0.18 -7.15 -11.90
C THR A 287 0.23 -8.67 -11.87
N ASP A 288 -0.24 -9.32 -12.93
CA ASP A 288 -0.25 -10.78 -13.07
C ASP A 288 0.79 -11.18 -14.13
N ASP A 289 1.77 -11.98 -13.71
CA ASP A 289 2.89 -12.43 -14.55
C ASP A 289 2.66 -13.80 -15.20
N SER A 290 1.47 -14.40 -15.07
CA SER A 290 1.22 -15.73 -15.62
C SER A 290 1.23 -15.70 -17.16
N LYS A 291 1.86 -16.72 -17.76
CA LYS A 291 1.87 -16.93 -19.22
C LYS A 291 0.47 -17.03 -19.85
N PHE A 292 -0.54 -17.38 -19.04
CA PHE A 292 -1.94 -17.51 -19.44
C PHE A 292 -2.75 -16.22 -19.24
N SER A 293 -2.17 -15.18 -18.66
CA SER A 293 -2.86 -13.91 -18.45
C SER A 293 -2.96 -13.14 -19.76
N SER A 294 -4.17 -13.05 -20.30
CA SER A 294 -4.53 -12.09 -21.37
C SER A 294 -4.84 -10.69 -20.83
N ARG A 295 -4.66 -10.47 -19.51
CA ARG A 295 -4.98 -9.21 -18.82
C ARG A 295 -3.82 -8.21 -18.90
N GLY A 296 -3.52 -7.76 -20.12
CA GLY A 296 -2.46 -6.78 -20.35
C GLY A 296 -2.28 -6.44 -21.83
N ASP A 297 -1.60 -5.33 -22.08
CA ASP A 297 -1.08 -4.95 -23.38
C ASP A 297 0.45 -4.81 -23.25
N GLY A 298 1.15 -5.88 -23.62
CA GLY A 298 2.58 -6.05 -23.35
C GLY A 298 2.92 -5.98 -21.86
N LEU A 299 3.52 -4.85 -21.45
CA LEU A 299 3.99 -4.59 -20.08
C LEU A 299 2.99 -3.79 -19.24
N ARG A 300 1.94 -3.25 -19.88
CA ARG A 300 0.93 -2.41 -19.25
C ARG A 300 -0.37 -3.18 -18.99
N PRO A 301 -1.21 -2.71 -18.07
CA PRO A 301 -2.59 -3.18 -17.99
C PRO A 301 -3.39 -2.76 -19.23
N LYS A 302 -4.30 -3.62 -19.68
CA LYS A 302 -5.23 -3.36 -20.79
C LYS A 302 -6.55 -2.83 -20.27
N PHE A 303 -7.12 -1.83 -20.95
CA PHE A 303 -8.41 -1.24 -20.59
C PHE A 303 -9.33 -1.19 -21.81
N SER A 304 -10.63 -1.36 -21.57
CA SER A 304 -11.66 -1.24 -22.60
C SER A 304 -12.08 0.22 -22.88
N THR A 305 -11.88 1.13 -21.92
CA THR A 305 -12.32 2.53 -22.03
C THR A 305 -11.38 3.47 -21.27
N ASP A 306 -11.32 4.74 -21.66
CA ASP A 306 -10.58 5.77 -20.91
C ASP A 306 -11.10 5.95 -19.48
N LYS A 307 -12.42 5.76 -19.29
CA LYS A 307 -13.03 5.81 -17.96
C LYS A 307 -12.51 4.70 -17.05
N SER A 308 -12.35 3.47 -17.57
CA SER A 308 -11.80 2.36 -16.78
C SER A 308 -10.31 2.55 -16.49
N ALA A 309 -9.54 3.06 -17.45
CA ALA A 309 -8.15 3.45 -17.26
C ALA A 309 -7.98 4.51 -16.15
N ARG A 310 -8.74 5.60 -16.23
CA ARG A 310 -8.73 6.67 -15.22
C ARG A 310 -9.11 6.15 -13.82
N ASN A 311 -10.19 5.36 -13.74
CA ASN A 311 -10.64 4.78 -12.48
C ASN A 311 -9.61 3.83 -11.87
N PHE A 312 -8.86 3.09 -12.70
CA PHE A 312 -7.77 2.23 -12.25
C PHE A 312 -6.67 3.03 -11.56
N ILE A 313 -6.20 4.14 -12.16
CA ILE A 313 -5.18 5.00 -11.53
C ILE A 313 -5.69 5.61 -10.23
N LEU A 314 -6.93 6.13 -10.23
CA LEU A 314 -7.53 6.69 -9.01
C LEU A 314 -7.62 5.64 -7.91
N LYS A 315 -7.96 4.39 -8.23
CA LYS A 315 -7.98 3.28 -7.26
C LYS A 315 -6.59 2.97 -6.71
N ASN A 316 -5.58 2.86 -7.58
CA ASN A 316 -4.19 2.62 -7.16
C ASN A 316 -3.68 3.76 -6.27
N LYS A 317 -3.97 5.02 -6.61
CA LYS A 317 -3.67 6.17 -5.77
C LYS A 317 -4.30 6.05 -4.37
N MET A 318 -5.60 5.72 -4.28
CA MET A 318 -6.27 5.56 -2.98
C MET A 318 -5.68 4.41 -2.15
N HIS A 319 -5.31 3.32 -2.81
CA HIS A 319 -4.60 2.22 -2.14
C HIS A 319 -3.19 2.64 -1.71
N GLY A 320 -2.50 3.48 -2.48
CA GLY A 320 -1.22 4.07 -2.10
C GLY A 320 -1.35 4.95 -0.86
N VAL A 321 -2.38 5.80 -0.78
CA VAL A 321 -2.71 6.56 0.44
C VAL A 321 -2.94 5.62 1.62
N TRP A 322 -3.66 4.52 1.42
CA TRP A 322 -3.89 3.53 2.47
C TRP A 322 -2.57 2.93 3.00
N HIS A 323 -1.65 2.53 2.12
CA HIS A 323 -0.33 2.02 2.52
C HIS A 323 0.54 3.09 3.18
N LEU A 324 0.48 4.35 2.71
CA LEU A 324 1.18 5.47 3.33
C LEU A 324 0.76 5.64 4.80
N LEU A 325 -0.54 5.60 5.07
CA LEU A 325 -1.09 5.71 6.43
C LEU A 325 -0.80 4.46 7.28
N GLU A 326 -0.79 3.28 6.66
CA GLU A 326 -0.36 2.04 7.31
C GLU A 326 1.09 2.17 7.82
N VAL A 327 1.97 2.68 6.95
CA VAL A 327 3.38 2.94 7.26
C VAL A 327 3.53 4.04 8.30
N CYS A 328 2.72 5.09 8.27
CA CYS A 328 2.73 6.09 9.35
C CYS A 328 2.51 5.46 10.75
N ASN A 329 1.81 4.32 10.82
CA ASN A 329 1.54 3.58 12.04
C ASN A 329 2.54 2.45 12.36
N GLY A 330 3.60 2.28 11.56
CA GLY A 330 4.62 1.24 11.77
C GLY A 330 4.24 -0.15 11.30
N ARG A 331 3.29 -0.26 10.36
CA ARG A 331 2.87 -1.53 9.76
C ARG A 331 2.97 -1.45 8.25
N PHE A 332 3.02 -2.61 7.60
CA PHE A 332 3.05 -2.67 6.15
C PHE A 332 2.49 -3.98 5.59
N GLY A 333 1.80 -3.86 4.45
CA GLY A 333 1.42 -4.96 3.58
C GLY A 333 0.02 -5.52 3.81
N VAL A 334 -0.77 -4.99 4.75
CA VAL A 334 -2.19 -5.37 4.86
C VAL A 334 -2.93 -4.96 3.56
N SER A 335 -3.98 -5.68 3.20
CA SER A 335 -4.75 -5.33 2.00
C SER A 335 -5.67 -4.16 2.32
N PRO A 336 -5.82 -3.17 1.40
CA PRO A 336 -6.85 -2.15 1.53
C PRO A 336 -8.25 -2.79 1.66
N PRO A 337 -9.16 -2.20 2.44
CA PRO A 337 -10.51 -2.74 2.60
C PRO A 337 -11.22 -2.80 1.23
N SER A 338 -11.83 -3.94 0.92
CA SER A 338 -12.75 -4.05 -0.20
C SER A 338 -13.97 -3.17 0.07
N LYS A 339 -14.33 -2.33 -0.91
CA LYS A 339 -15.57 -1.54 -0.87
C LYS A 339 -16.79 -2.42 -1.01
#